data_AF-A0A929ZUH9-F1
#
_entry.id   AF-A0A929ZUH9-F1
#
_cell.length_a   1.000
_cell.length_b   1.000
_cell.length_c   1.000
_cell.angle_alpha   90.00
_cell.angle_beta   90.00
_cell.angle_gamma   90.00
#
_symmetry.space_group_name_H-M   'P 1'
#
loop_
_entity.id
_entity.type
_entity.pdbx_description
1 polymer ?
#
loop_
_entity_poly.entity_id
_entity_poly.type
_entity_poly.pdbx_seq_one_letter_code
_entity_poly.pdbx_strand_id
1 'polypeptide(L)'
;MQKEFLNHLSSGYKNRKYDLDKRKIEKFIDSFFRFVFFLEYQRCNSEAEIHLRLESFKLEFQQIINSVIEDPDMKAKAASCFFEAVPHVYNLLEKDAQFILDNDPAATHIEEVMVSYPGFYAISIYRFAHLLHLQGVP
;
A
#
# COMPACT_ATOMS: atom_id res chain seq x y z
N MET A 1 30.50 -18.94 -10.27
CA MET A 1 29.57 -18.46 -9.22
C MET A 1 29.97 -19.13 -7.93
N GLN A 2 30.25 -18.40 -6.84
CA GLN A 2 30.71 -19.00 -5.58
C GLN A 2 29.67 -19.99 -5.03
N LYS A 3 30.11 -21.21 -4.66
CA LYS A 3 29.24 -22.31 -4.17
C LYS A 3 28.36 -21.90 -2.98
N GLU A 4 28.88 -21.01 -2.13
CA GLU A 4 28.15 -20.44 -1.00
C GLU A 4 26.93 -19.63 -1.44
N PHE A 5 27.05 -18.83 -2.49
CA PHE A 5 25.93 -18.04 -3.02
C PHE A 5 24.80 -18.94 -3.56
N LEU A 6 25.14 -20.01 -4.27
CA LEU A 6 24.16 -20.98 -4.77
C LEU A 6 23.45 -21.70 -3.61
N ASN A 7 24.18 -22.06 -2.55
CA ASN A 7 23.59 -22.66 -1.36
C ASN A 7 22.65 -21.68 -0.64
N HIS A 8 23.04 -20.41 -0.52
CA HIS A 8 22.21 -19.36 0.06
C HIS A 8 20.90 -19.18 -0.71
N LEU A 9 20.97 -19.05 -2.05
CA LEU A 9 19.78 -18.95 -2.89
C LEU A 9 18.89 -20.19 -2.77
N SER A 10 19.47 -21.39 -2.82
CA SER A 10 18.70 -22.64 -2.67
C SER A 10 17.99 -22.72 -1.32
N SER A 11 18.64 -22.32 -0.24
CA SER A 11 18.01 -22.21 1.09
C SER A 11 16.88 -21.18 1.09
N GLY A 12 17.08 -20.03 0.45
CA GLY A 12 16.05 -18.99 0.33
C GLY A 12 14.79 -19.51 -0.41
N TYR A 13 14.97 -20.20 -1.53
CA TYR A 13 13.84 -20.79 -2.28
C TYR A 13 13.10 -21.87 -1.49
N LYS A 14 13.81 -22.72 -0.74
CA LYS A 14 13.22 -23.80 0.07
C LYS A 14 12.46 -23.30 1.29
N ASN A 15 12.91 -22.19 1.89
CA ASN A 15 12.38 -21.69 3.16
C ASN A 15 11.34 -20.57 2.98
N ARG A 16 10.80 -20.36 1.76
CA ARG A 16 9.72 -19.38 1.56
C ARG A 16 8.45 -19.86 2.26
N LYS A 17 7.95 -19.03 3.18
CA LYS A 17 6.70 -19.28 3.89
C LYS A 17 5.46 -18.99 3.04
N TYR A 18 5.54 -17.96 2.20
CA TYR A 18 4.44 -17.52 1.34
C TYR A 18 4.94 -17.30 -0.10
N ASP A 19 4.15 -17.74 -1.08
CA ASP A 19 4.38 -17.45 -2.49
C ASP A 19 3.54 -16.24 -2.92
N LEU A 20 4.04 -15.06 -2.54
CA LEU A 20 3.44 -13.77 -2.88
C LEU A 20 3.78 -13.34 -4.31
N ASP A 21 2.78 -12.90 -5.05
CA ASP A 21 2.99 -12.18 -6.31
C ASP A 21 3.39 -10.72 -6.01
N LYS A 22 4.70 -10.50 -5.87
CA LYS A 22 5.27 -9.17 -5.63
C LYS A 22 4.82 -8.14 -6.67
N ARG A 23 4.73 -8.53 -7.94
CA ARG A 23 4.33 -7.61 -9.01
C ARG A 23 2.88 -7.19 -8.88
N LYS A 24 2.00 -8.11 -8.47
CA LYS A 24 0.60 -7.77 -8.17
C LYS A 24 0.49 -6.78 -7.01
N ILE A 25 1.26 -7.01 -5.94
CA ILE A 25 1.30 -6.11 -4.77
C ILE A 25 1.81 -4.71 -5.15
N GLU A 26 2.92 -4.63 -5.89
CA GLU A 26 3.49 -3.36 -6.34
C GLU A 26 2.53 -2.57 -7.23
N LYS A 27 1.83 -3.25 -8.15
CA LYS A 27 0.81 -2.60 -8.99
C LYS A 27 -0.36 -2.10 -8.18
N PHE A 28 -0.89 -2.93 -7.28
CA PHE A 28 -2.00 -2.56 -6.43
C PHE A 28 -1.66 -1.32 -5.60
N ILE A 29 -0.52 -1.32 -4.91
CA ILE A 29 -0.18 -0.24 -3.99
C ILE A 29 0.12 1.07 -4.70
N ASP A 30 0.79 1.03 -5.86
CA ASP A 30 1.02 2.21 -6.71
C ASP A 30 -0.32 2.77 -7.23
N SER A 31 -1.22 1.90 -7.68
CA SER A 31 -2.54 2.32 -8.20
C SER A 31 -3.42 2.91 -7.10
N PHE A 32 -3.43 2.29 -5.92
CA PHE A 32 -4.18 2.78 -4.76
C PHE A 32 -3.62 4.12 -4.27
N PHE A 33 -2.30 4.25 -4.16
CA PHE A 33 -1.64 5.51 -3.81
C PHE A 33 -2.01 6.62 -4.79
N ARG A 34 -1.92 6.36 -6.11
CA ARG A 34 -2.29 7.36 -7.13
C ARG A 34 -3.75 7.77 -7.02
N PHE A 35 -4.66 6.83 -6.76
CA PHE A 35 -6.07 7.11 -6.60
C PHE A 35 -6.33 8.02 -5.40
N VAL A 36 -5.84 7.65 -4.20
CA VAL A 36 -6.15 8.40 -2.97
C VAL A 36 -5.50 9.79 -2.94
N PHE A 37 -4.41 10.00 -3.67
CA PHE A 37 -3.74 11.30 -3.78
C PHE A 37 -4.03 12.05 -5.09
N PHE A 38 -5.05 11.65 -5.86
CA PHE A 38 -5.49 12.33 -7.08
C PHE A 38 -4.40 12.43 -8.19
N LEU A 39 -3.51 11.44 -8.25
CA LEU A 39 -2.37 11.38 -9.18
C LEU A 39 -2.66 10.57 -10.45
N GLU A 40 -3.90 10.11 -10.61
CA GLU A 40 -4.34 9.43 -11.81
C GLU A 40 -4.58 10.42 -12.95
N TYR A 41 -4.30 9.99 -14.18
CA TYR A 41 -4.57 10.80 -15.37
C TYR A 41 -6.07 11.05 -15.56
N GLN A 42 -6.89 10.03 -15.28
CA GLN A 42 -8.35 10.11 -15.35
C GLN A 42 -8.90 10.49 -13.98
N ARG A 43 -9.73 11.53 -13.95
CA ARG A 43 -10.41 11.96 -12.73
C ARG A 43 -11.74 11.25 -12.58
N CYS A 44 -12.06 10.86 -11.35
CA CYS A 44 -13.43 10.53 -11.02
C CYS A 44 -14.28 11.80 -11.04
N ASN A 45 -15.45 11.73 -11.68
CA ASN A 45 -16.32 12.89 -11.90
C ASN A 45 -17.56 12.89 -10.99
N SER A 46 -17.73 11.85 -10.16
CA SER A 46 -18.84 11.72 -9.23
C SER A 46 -18.47 10.90 -8.00
N GLU A 47 -19.20 11.11 -6.91
CA GLU A 47 -19.10 10.30 -5.69
C GLU A 47 -19.37 8.82 -5.96
N ALA A 48 -20.33 8.50 -6.83
CA ALA A 48 -20.64 7.13 -7.21
C ALA A 48 -19.45 6.43 -7.89
N GLU A 49 -18.70 7.17 -8.73
CA GLU A 49 -17.49 6.64 -9.38
C GLU A 49 -16.37 6.38 -8.37
N ILE A 50 -16.16 7.30 -7.42
CA ILE A 50 -15.20 7.14 -6.31
C ILE A 50 -15.56 5.90 -5.48
N HIS A 51 -16.83 5.72 -5.15
CA HIS A 51 -17.30 4.56 -4.40
C HIS A 51 -17.03 3.24 -5.15
N LEU A 52 -17.35 3.19 -6.45
CA LEU A 52 -17.08 2.00 -7.27
C LEU A 52 -15.58 1.68 -7.35
N ARG A 53 -14.74 2.71 -7.45
CA ARG A 53 -13.27 2.55 -7.45
C ARG A 53 -12.76 2.01 -6.13
N LEU A 54 -13.23 2.54 -4.99
CA LEU A 54 -12.88 2.04 -3.66
C LEU A 54 -13.29 0.57 -3.47
N GLU A 55 -14.49 0.19 -3.91
CA GLU A 55 -14.93 -1.20 -3.86
C GLU A 55 -14.06 -2.12 -4.75
N SER A 56 -13.64 -1.64 -5.94
CA SER A 56 -12.71 -2.38 -6.79
C SER A 56 -11.36 -2.59 -6.10
N PHE A 57 -10.80 -1.56 -5.46
CA PHE A 57 -9.56 -1.69 -4.70
C PHE A 57 -9.72 -2.66 -3.53
N LYS A 58 -10.84 -2.62 -2.83
CA LYS A 58 -11.14 -3.54 -1.72
C LYS A 58 -11.15 -5.00 -2.17
N LEU A 59 -11.79 -5.29 -3.30
CA LEU A 59 -11.83 -6.63 -3.87
C LEU A 59 -10.44 -7.11 -4.32
N GLU A 60 -9.67 -6.26 -5.01
CA GLU A 60 -8.31 -6.60 -5.43
C GLU A 60 -7.39 -6.84 -4.23
N PHE A 61 -7.46 -5.99 -3.21
CA PHE A 61 -6.73 -6.13 -1.97
C PHE A 61 -7.08 -7.43 -1.24
N GLN A 62 -8.37 -7.76 -1.16
CA GLN A 62 -8.84 -8.99 -0.54
C GLN A 62 -8.22 -10.23 -1.21
N GLN A 63 -8.12 -10.24 -2.54
CA GLN A 63 -7.46 -11.34 -3.26
C GLN A 63 -5.96 -11.45 -2.92
N ILE A 64 -5.28 -10.32 -2.69
CA ILE A 64 -3.86 -10.30 -2.33
C ILE A 64 -3.69 -10.86 -0.91
N ILE A 65 -4.38 -10.31 0.09
CA ILE A 65 -4.16 -10.68 1.49
C ILE A 65 -4.63 -12.11 1.82
N ASN A 66 -5.64 -12.63 1.10
CA ASN A 66 -6.13 -13.99 1.29
C ASN A 66 -5.08 -15.07 0.93
N SER A 67 -3.99 -14.70 0.24
CA SER A 67 -2.87 -15.58 -0.06
C SER A 67 -1.89 -15.77 1.11
N VAL A 68 -1.93 -14.91 2.13
CA VAL A 68 -1.03 -14.96 3.30
C VAL A 68 -1.74 -15.24 4.61
N ILE A 69 -3.05 -14.96 4.66
CA ILE A 69 -3.88 -15.29 5.81
C ILE A 69 -4.32 -16.74 5.69
N GLU A 70 -4.25 -17.51 6.77
CA GLU A 70 -4.78 -18.88 6.82
C GLU A 70 -6.16 -18.92 7.50
N ASP A 71 -6.32 -18.14 8.57
CA ASP A 71 -7.53 -18.08 9.39
C ASP A 71 -8.76 -17.57 8.61
N PRO A 72 -9.85 -18.35 8.50
CA PRO A 72 -11.04 -17.97 7.73
C PRO A 72 -11.74 -16.70 8.25
N ASP A 73 -11.77 -16.50 9.56
CA ASP A 73 -12.44 -15.35 10.18
C ASP A 73 -11.67 -14.06 9.88
N MET A 74 -10.34 -14.12 9.91
CA MET A 74 -9.46 -13.04 9.51
C MET A 74 -9.60 -12.73 8.01
N LYS A 75 -9.66 -13.75 7.13
CA LYS A 75 -9.91 -13.53 5.68
C LYS A 75 -11.19 -12.77 5.39
N ALA A 76 -12.24 -13.04 6.17
CA ALA A 76 -13.54 -12.41 6.00
C ALA A 76 -13.53 -10.92 6.38
N LYS A 77 -12.62 -10.49 7.26
CA LYS A 77 -12.65 -9.15 7.89
C LYS A 77 -11.47 -8.25 7.53
N ALA A 78 -10.27 -8.80 7.30
CA ALA A 78 -9.03 -8.04 7.16
C ALA A 78 -9.11 -6.93 6.09
N ALA A 79 -9.69 -7.23 4.93
CA ALA A 79 -9.89 -6.21 3.89
C ALA A 79 -10.80 -5.07 4.36
N SER A 80 -11.95 -5.39 4.96
CA SER A 80 -12.86 -4.37 5.50
C SER A 80 -12.20 -3.54 6.60
N CYS A 81 -11.54 -4.18 7.57
CA CYS A 81 -10.84 -3.48 8.65
C CYS A 81 -9.73 -2.55 8.13
N PHE A 82 -8.99 -2.96 7.08
CA PHE A 82 -8.01 -2.09 6.44
C PHE A 82 -8.67 -0.84 5.84
N PHE A 83 -9.69 -1.00 4.99
CA PHE A 83 -10.35 0.12 4.32
C PHE A 83 -11.13 1.03 5.28
N GLU A 84 -11.67 0.50 6.38
CA GLU A 84 -12.27 1.30 7.46
C GLU A 84 -11.24 2.19 8.18
N ALA A 85 -9.98 1.75 8.26
CA ALA A 85 -8.89 2.51 8.88
C ALA A 85 -8.18 3.49 7.92
N VAL A 86 -8.35 3.32 6.60
CA VAL A 86 -7.70 4.16 5.58
C VAL A 86 -7.97 5.66 5.79
N PRO A 87 -9.21 6.14 6.06
CA PRO A 87 -9.46 7.57 6.25
C PRO A 87 -8.62 8.18 7.39
N HIS A 88 -8.41 7.43 8.48
CA HIS A 88 -7.56 7.88 9.57
C HIS A 88 -6.09 7.99 9.13
N VAL A 89 -5.58 6.99 8.42
CA VAL A 89 -4.21 7.01 7.89
C VAL A 89 -4.01 8.10 6.85
N TYR A 90 -4.99 8.34 5.99
CA TYR A 90 -4.97 9.41 5.01
C TYR A 90 -4.79 10.78 5.69
N ASN A 91 -5.53 11.06 6.77
CA ASN A 91 -5.35 12.30 7.55
C ASN A 91 -3.95 12.43 8.18
N LEU A 92 -3.28 11.31 8.51
CA LEU A 92 -1.89 11.34 8.98
C LEU A 92 -0.92 11.62 7.82
N LEU A 93 -1.18 11.05 6.64
CA LEU A 93 -0.37 11.28 5.45
C LEU A 93 -0.48 12.72 4.94
N GLU A 94 -1.65 13.35 5.02
CA GLU A 94 -1.77 14.77 4.70
C GLU A 94 -0.89 15.62 5.63
N LYS A 95 -0.83 15.28 6.93
CA LYS A 95 0.07 15.95 7.88
C LYS A 95 1.54 15.68 7.59
N ASP A 96 1.89 14.46 7.16
CA ASP A 96 3.26 14.14 6.77
C ASP A 96 3.68 14.94 5.53
N ALA A 97 2.80 15.04 4.52
CA ALA A 97 3.05 15.83 3.33
C ALA A 97 3.22 17.32 3.68
N GLN A 98 2.34 17.85 4.54
CA GLN A 98 2.44 19.24 5.00
C GLN A 98 3.73 19.47 5.79
N PHE A 99 4.12 18.53 6.65
CA PHE A 99 5.36 18.62 7.40
C PHE A 99 6.58 18.65 6.48
N ILE A 100 6.60 17.82 5.42
CA ILE A 100 7.68 17.85 4.42
C ILE A 100 7.72 19.21 3.72
N LEU A 101 6.56 19.72 3.28
CA LEU A 101 6.47 21.03 2.62
C LEU A 101 6.99 22.17 3.52
N ASP A 102 6.62 22.17 4.80
CA ASP A 102 7.00 23.22 5.75
C ASP A 102 8.49 23.21 6.10
N ASN A 103 9.17 22.07 5.93
CA ASN A 103 10.53 21.85 6.42
C ASN A 103 11.56 21.57 5.33
N ASP A 104 11.15 21.43 4.06
CA ASP A 104 12.07 21.34 2.93
C ASP A 104 12.06 22.66 2.13
N PRO A 105 13.13 23.48 2.20
CA PRO A 105 13.22 24.70 1.41
C PRO A 105 13.15 24.50 -0.11
N ALA A 106 13.34 23.27 -0.61
CA ALA A 106 13.20 22.94 -2.02
C ALA A 106 11.74 22.60 -2.40
N ALA A 107 10.88 22.30 -1.44
CA ALA A 107 9.47 22.02 -1.68
C ALA A 107 8.70 23.31 -1.91
N THR A 108 7.90 23.34 -2.98
CA THR A 108 7.17 24.55 -3.38
C THR A 108 5.66 24.40 -3.21
N HIS A 109 5.14 23.19 -3.39
CA HIS A 109 3.71 22.89 -3.36
C HIS A 109 3.47 21.51 -2.75
N ILE A 110 2.30 21.29 -2.16
CA ILE A 110 1.95 20.00 -1.55
C ILE A 110 1.85 18.88 -2.59
N GLU A 111 1.36 19.21 -3.78
CA GLU A 111 1.23 18.28 -4.90
C GLU A 111 2.61 17.80 -5.39
N GLU A 112 3.63 18.66 -5.34
CA GLU A 112 5.00 18.30 -5.67
C GLU A 112 5.52 17.22 -4.69
N VAL A 113 5.26 17.40 -3.39
CA VAL A 113 5.60 16.41 -2.36
C VAL A 113 4.89 15.09 -2.64
N MET A 114 3.58 15.12 -2.91
CA MET A 114 2.80 13.90 -3.16
C MET A 114 3.24 13.16 -4.43
N VAL A 115 3.57 13.88 -5.51
CA VAL A 115 3.91 13.31 -6.82
C VAL A 115 5.35 12.82 -6.90
N SER A 116 6.30 13.58 -6.35
CA SER A 116 7.72 13.44 -6.74
C SER A 116 8.64 13.04 -5.61
N TYR A 117 8.22 13.14 -4.34
CA TYR A 117 9.11 12.88 -3.21
C TYR A 117 9.08 11.39 -2.86
N PRO A 118 10.16 10.63 -3.10
CA PRO A 118 10.17 9.19 -2.83
C PRO A 118 10.02 8.88 -1.33
N GLY A 119 10.45 9.81 -0.45
CA GLY A 119 10.27 9.69 0.99
C GLY A 119 8.79 9.70 1.40
N PHE A 120 7.97 10.56 0.79
CA PHE A 120 6.54 10.59 1.06
C PHE A 120 5.84 9.31 0.60
N TYR A 121 6.19 8.81 -0.59
CA TYR A 121 5.70 7.52 -1.08
C TYR A 121 6.08 6.38 -0.12
N ALA A 122 7.33 6.34 0.35
CA ALA A 122 7.79 5.33 1.31
C ALA A 122 7.02 5.38 2.64
N ILE A 123 6.78 6.57 3.19
CA ILE A 123 5.96 6.76 4.41
C ILE A 123 4.53 6.28 4.17
N SER A 124 3.94 6.59 3.01
CA SER A 124 2.61 6.12 2.64
C SER A 124 2.50 4.59 2.65
N ILE A 125 3.44 3.91 1.99
CA ILE A 125 3.45 2.44 1.97
C ILE A 125 3.69 1.87 3.37
N TYR A 126 4.59 2.48 4.15
CA TYR A 126 4.83 2.09 5.53
C TYR A 126 3.55 2.18 6.38
N ARG A 127 2.80 3.28 6.31
CA ARG A 127 1.57 3.43 7.11
C ARG A 127 0.49 2.42 6.71
N PHE A 128 0.34 2.13 5.42
CA PHE A 128 -0.56 1.07 4.96
C PHE A 128 -0.11 -0.31 5.44
N ALA A 129 1.18 -0.64 5.33
CA ALA A 129 1.72 -1.89 5.86
C ALA A 129 1.56 -2.00 7.39
N HIS A 130 1.67 -0.88 8.10
CA HIS A 130 1.49 -0.84 9.55
C HIS A 130 0.05 -1.17 9.96
N LEU A 131 -0.97 -0.75 9.18
CA LEU A 131 -2.36 -1.17 9.42
C LEU A 131 -2.50 -2.69 9.37
N LEU A 132 -1.88 -3.34 8.38
CA LEU A 132 -1.88 -4.80 8.26
C LEU A 132 -1.19 -5.46 9.45
N HIS A 133 -0.04 -4.92 9.86
CA HIS A 133 0.68 -5.40 11.03
C HIS A 133 -0.16 -5.32 12.31
N LEU A 134 -0.86 -4.20 12.55
CA LEU A 134 -1.75 -4.02 13.71
C LEU A 134 -2.94 -4.99 13.69
N GLN A 135 -3.37 -5.43 12.51
CA GLN A 135 -4.41 -6.46 12.38
C GLN A 135 -3.87 -7.89 12.57
N GLY A 136 -2.56 -8.07 12.68
CA GLY A 136 -1.92 -9.39 12.79
C GLY A 136 -1.78 -10.11 11.45
N VAL A 137 -1.91 -9.41 10.32
CA VAL A 137 -1.64 -9.98 9.00
C VAL A 137 -0.13 -10.25 8.89
N PRO A 138 0.29 -11.48 8.53
CA PRO A 138 1.69 -11.90 8.54
C PRO A 138 2.54 -11.31 7.40
#